data_AF-A0A917DKF2-F1
#
_entry.id   AF-A0A917DKF2-F1
#
_cell.length_a   1.000
_cell.length_b   1.000
_cell.length_c   1.000
_cell.angle_alpha   90.00
_cell.angle_beta   90.00
_cell.angle_gamma   90.00
#
_symmetry.space_group_name_H-M   'P 1'
#
loop_
_entity.id
_entity.type
_entity.pdbx_description
1 polymer ?
#
loop_
_entity_poly.entity_id
_entity_poly.type
_entity_poly.pdbx_seq_one_letter_code
_entity_poly.pdbx_strand_id
1 'polypeptide(L)'
;MKLAYFLTALFLTILFALVFGVVGVVGYYVSYKTDSRAYPWAYSFDENKPLLVGKWSGKFMEPDSMEKKVSLEIYEPYTKLERIFYSIGLPYKRRLYIETDKFDGLLRIENKFRKEEQYKVRGSLNTKNIQLFDFHLLANVKETLPYHYSFLFTEGFWKKNEMSFVITIVFRKSITPNNLKNQEPFLSKKVRVSLNRV
;
A
#
# COMPACT_ATOMS: atom_id res chain seq x y z
N MET A 1 51.35 26.41 -17.77
CA MET A 1 50.34 27.09 -16.91
C MET A 1 48.93 26.54 -17.10
N LYS A 2 48.34 26.51 -18.31
CA LYS A 2 46.95 26.05 -18.55
C LYS A 2 46.65 24.59 -18.13
N LEU A 3 47.60 23.67 -18.30
CA LEU A 3 47.42 22.24 -17.95
C LEU A 3 47.30 22.00 -16.44
N ALA A 4 48.06 22.74 -15.62
CA ALA A 4 48.00 22.63 -14.17
C ALA A 4 46.63 23.09 -13.63
N TYR A 5 46.10 24.20 -14.16
CA TYR A 5 44.75 24.68 -13.82
C TYR A 5 43.65 23.69 -14.20
N PHE A 6 43.77 23.05 -15.36
CA PHE A 6 42.82 22.03 -15.80
C PHE A 6 42.82 20.81 -14.88
N LEU A 7 44.01 20.31 -14.51
CA LEU A 7 44.14 19.18 -13.59
C LEU A 7 43.60 19.50 -12.19
N THR A 8 43.86 20.71 -11.68
CA THR A 8 43.29 21.14 -10.39
C THR A 8 41.77 21.27 -10.43
N ALA A 9 41.20 21.80 -11.52
CA ALA A 9 39.75 21.92 -11.67
C ALA A 9 39.06 20.55 -11.78
N LEU A 10 39.67 19.63 -12.54
CA LEU A 10 39.20 18.24 -12.64
C LEU A 10 39.23 17.55 -11.28
N PHE A 11 40.34 17.67 -10.54
CA PHE A 11 40.48 17.10 -9.20
C PHE A 11 39.41 17.62 -8.23
N LEU A 12 39.19 18.94 -8.21
CA LEU A 12 38.16 19.55 -7.35
C LEU A 12 36.74 19.08 -7.72
N THR A 13 36.47 18.88 -9.02
CA THR A 13 35.17 18.40 -9.49
C THR A 13 34.93 16.95 -9.07
N ILE A 14 35.94 16.09 -9.19
CA ILE A 14 35.87 14.70 -8.73
C ILE A 14 35.69 14.64 -7.22
N LEU A 15 36.45 15.44 -6.46
CA LEU A 15 36.34 15.51 -5.01
C LEU A 15 34.94 15.96 -4.59
N PHE A 16 34.40 16.99 -5.23
CA PHE A 16 33.04 17.46 -4.99
C PHE A 16 32.00 16.38 -5.28
N ALA A 17 32.10 15.69 -6.42
CA ALA A 17 31.20 14.60 -6.77
C ALA A 17 31.27 13.43 -5.75
N LEU A 18 32.46 13.12 -5.24
CA LEU A 18 32.68 12.07 -4.25
C LEU A 18 32.07 12.45 -2.90
N VAL A 19 32.30 13.68 -2.43
CA VAL A 19 31.69 14.19 -1.19
C VAL A 19 30.17 14.21 -1.31
N PHE A 20 29.63 14.71 -2.43
CA PHE A 20 28.19 14.72 -2.68
C PHE A 20 27.61 13.30 -2.71
N GLY A 21 28.31 12.35 -3.34
CA GLY A 21 27.96 10.93 -3.34
C GLY A 21 27.90 10.34 -1.93
N VAL A 22 28.91 10.57 -1.11
CA VAL A 22 28.96 10.07 0.28
C VAL A 22 27.83 10.68 1.12
N VAL A 23 27.63 12.00 1.04
CA VAL A 23 26.54 12.69 1.76
C VAL A 23 25.18 12.12 1.35
N GLY A 24 24.97 11.87 0.06
CA GLY A 24 23.71 11.30 -0.42
C GLY A 24 23.49 9.87 0.05
N VAL A 25 24.53 9.03 0.05
CA VAL A 25 24.43 7.65 0.58
C VAL A 25 24.11 7.67 2.08
N VAL A 26 24.83 8.47 2.88
CA VAL A 26 24.57 8.59 4.33
C VAL A 26 23.15 9.12 4.57
N GLY A 27 22.75 10.17 3.87
CA GLY A 27 21.40 10.74 3.95
C GLY A 27 20.32 9.70 3.65
N TYR A 28 20.54 8.86 2.64
CA TYR A 28 19.62 7.79 2.26
C TYR A 28 19.44 6.79 3.40
N TYR A 29 20.55 6.31 3.98
CA TYR A 29 20.50 5.33 5.07
C TYR A 29 19.90 5.90 6.36
N VAL A 30 20.19 7.16 6.70
CA VAL A 30 19.58 7.85 7.84
C VAL A 30 18.07 8.00 7.65
N SER A 31 17.64 8.43 6.46
CA SER A 31 16.23 8.52 6.08
C SER A 31 15.54 7.15 6.16
N TYR A 32 16.15 6.11 5.57
CA TYR A 32 15.64 4.74 5.60
C TYR A 32 15.51 4.21 7.03
N LYS A 33 16.48 4.50 7.90
CA LYS A 33 16.43 4.11 9.30
C LYS A 33 15.29 4.78 10.05
N THR A 34 15.09 6.08 9.84
CA THR A 34 13.97 6.81 10.43
C THR A 34 12.63 6.24 9.95
N ASP A 35 12.49 6.00 8.64
CA ASP A 35 11.28 5.43 8.06
C ASP A 35 11.02 3.98 8.48
N SER A 36 12.07 3.18 8.71
CA SER A 36 11.91 1.81 9.23
C SER A 36 11.33 1.75 10.63
N ARG A 37 11.46 2.86 11.40
CA ARG A 37 10.83 3.01 12.71
C ARG A 37 9.39 3.52 12.59
N ALA A 38 9.13 4.44 11.67
CA ALA A 38 7.78 5.00 11.46
C ALA A 38 6.85 4.06 10.68
N TYR A 39 7.41 3.24 9.78
CA TYR A 39 6.67 2.31 8.92
C TYR A 39 7.30 0.91 8.98
N PRO A 40 7.31 0.26 10.16
CA PRO A 40 7.96 -1.04 10.36
C PRO A 40 7.32 -2.19 9.56
N TRP A 41 6.14 -1.93 8.98
CA TRP A 41 5.39 -2.80 8.07
C TRP A 41 5.83 -2.66 6.60
N ALA A 42 6.48 -1.55 6.24
CA ALA A 42 6.93 -1.24 4.88
C ALA A 42 8.44 -1.35 4.70
N TYR A 43 9.22 -1.10 5.75
CA TYR A 43 10.68 -1.04 5.67
C TYR A 43 11.36 -1.82 6.79
N SER A 44 12.49 -2.45 6.46
CA SER A 44 13.36 -3.11 7.42
C SER A 44 14.77 -3.27 6.86
N PHE A 45 15.76 -3.24 7.75
CA PHE A 45 17.12 -3.66 7.43
C PHE A 45 17.31 -5.18 7.48
N ASP A 46 16.37 -5.90 8.11
CA ASP A 46 16.38 -7.35 8.10
C ASP A 46 15.67 -7.83 6.83
N GLU A 47 16.44 -8.38 5.90
CA GLU A 47 15.94 -8.90 4.62
C GLU A 47 14.94 -10.05 4.79
N ASN A 48 14.99 -10.76 5.93
CA ASN A 48 14.08 -11.87 6.23
C ASN A 48 12.82 -11.42 6.96
N LYS A 49 12.72 -10.14 7.35
CA LYS A 49 11.55 -9.63 8.06
C LYS A 49 10.35 -9.58 7.12
N PRO A 50 9.22 -10.20 7.47
CA PRO A 50 8.04 -10.17 6.62
C PRO A 50 7.39 -8.79 6.63
N LEU A 51 7.28 -8.18 5.45
CA LEU A 51 6.69 -6.86 5.25
C LEU A 51 5.31 -6.96 4.62
N LEU A 52 4.41 -6.07 5.04
CA LEU A 52 3.05 -5.97 4.51
C LEU A 52 3.05 -5.39 3.09
N VAL A 53 3.95 -4.46 2.82
CA VAL A 53 3.98 -3.68 1.58
C VAL A 53 4.24 -4.56 0.36
N GLY A 54 3.55 -4.29 -0.75
CA GLY A 54 3.72 -4.94 -2.06
C GLY A 54 2.47 -5.69 -2.53
N LYS A 55 2.65 -6.71 -3.37
CA LYS A 55 1.56 -7.35 -4.11
C LYS A 55 1.16 -8.69 -3.49
N TRP A 56 -0.15 -8.87 -3.37
CA TRP A 56 -0.80 -10.04 -2.80
C TRP A 56 -1.89 -10.50 -3.77
N SER A 57 -2.09 -11.81 -3.90
CA SER A 57 -3.11 -12.38 -4.76
C SER A 57 -3.71 -13.64 -4.18
N GLY A 58 -4.97 -13.89 -4.50
CA GLY A 58 -5.68 -15.07 -4.03
C GLY A 58 -7.07 -15.13 -4.62
N LYS A 59 -7.92 -15.89 -3.96
CA LYS A 59 -9.30 -16.11 -4.37
C LYS A 59 -10.22 -16.16 -3.17
N PHE A 60 -11.49 -15.87 -3.40
CA PHE A 60 -12.53 -16.05 -2.39
C PHE A 60 -13.84 -16.47 -3.05
N MET A 61 -14.68 -17.12 -2.26
CA MET A 61 -16.01 -17.55 -2.68
C MET A 61 -17.04 -16.53 -2.22
N GLU A 62 -17.84 -16.03 -3.16
CA GLU A 62 -18.99 -15.21 -2.84
C GLU A 62 -20.15 -16.03 -2.25
N PRO A 63 -21.14 -15.37 -1.63
CA PRO A 63 -22.26 -16.03 -0.98
C PRO A 63 -23.06 -16.97 -1.90
N ASP A 64 -23.09 -16.67 -3.19
CA ASP A 64 -23.73 -17.41 -4.28
C ASP A 64 -22.85 -18.53 -4.87
N SER A 65 -21.74 -18.86 -4.21
CA SER A 65 -20.76 -19.84 -4.66
C SER A 65 -20.04 -19.47 -5.97
N MET A 66 -19.96 -18.18 -6.31
CA MET A 66 -19.09 -17.71 -7.38
C MET A 66 -17.67 -17.44 -6.86
N GLU A 67 -16.68 -18.10 -7.48
CA GLU A 67 -15.27 -17.81 -7.22
C GLU A 67 -14.88 -16.48 -7.85
N LYS A 68 -14.25 -15.61 -7.05
CA LYS A 68 -13.62 -14.37 -7.52
C LYS A 68 -12.13 -14.38 -7.23
N LYS A 69 -11.35 -13.83 -8.17
CA LYS A 69 -9.94 -13.55 -7.91
C LYS A 69 -9.82 -12.18 -7.27
N VAL A 70 -8.87 -12.07 -6.36
CA VAL A 70 -8.60 -10.83 -5.66
C VAL A 70 -7.10 -10.58 -5.69
N SER A 71 -6.72 -9.35 -5.98
CA SER A 71 -5.35 -8.89 -5.82
C SER A 71 -5.33 -7.60 -5.02
N LEU A 72 -4.36 -7.50 -4.11
CA LEU A 72 -4.19 -6.36 -3.24
C LEU A 72 -2.76 -5.88 -3.36
N GLU A 73 -2.59 -4.61 -3.72
CA GLU A 73 -1.32 -3.94 -3.78
C GLU A 73 -1.25 -2.91 -2.66
N ILE A 74 -0.37 -3.12 -1.70
CA ILE A 74 -0.12 -2.19 -0.60
C ILE A 74 1.11 -1.36 -0.96
N TYR A 75 0.98 -0.04 -0.87
CA TYR A 75 1.98 0.89 -1.34
C TYR A 75 3.05 1.21 -0.29
N GLU A 76 4.30 1.36 -0.75
CA GLU A 76 5.36 1.95 0.06
C GLU A 76 5.06 3.44 0.35
N PRO A 77 5.32 3.93 1.57
CA PRO A 77 5.21 5.36 1.88
C PRO A 77 6.02 6.25 0.92
N TYR A 78 7.23 5.81 0.56
CA TYR A 78 8.10 6.43 -0.43
C TYR A 78 8.61 5.38 -1.42
N THR A 79 8.55 5.72 -2.70
CA THR A 79 9.30 5.00 -3.73
C THR A 79 10.80 5.22 -3.55
N LYS A 80 11.61 4.35 -4.16
CA LYS A 80 13.08 4.49 -4.17
C LYS A 80 13.54 5.86 -4.68
N LEU A 81 12.92 6.36 -5.76
CA LEU A 81 13.27 7.66 -6.35
C LEU A 81 12.90 8.83 -5.44
N GLU A 82 11.69 8.84 -4.88
CA GLU A 82 11.27 9.88 -3.91
C GLU A 82 12.21 9.91 -2.71
N ARG A 83 12.61 8.74 -2.21
CA ARG A 83 13.56 8.62 -1.11
C ARG A 83 14.93 9.19 -1.47
N ILE A 84 15.44 8.89 -2.66
CA ILE A 84 16.72 9.46 -3.13
C ILE A 84 16.63 10.98 -3.10
N PHE A 85 15.65 11.60 -3.78
CA PHE A 85 15.52 13.05 -3.83
C PHE A 85 15.35 13.67 -2.44
N TYR A 86 14.50 13.07 -1.60
CA TYR A 86 14.31 13.48 -0.21
C TYR A 86 15.62 13.45 0.58
N SER A 87 16.41 12.38 0.43
CA SER A 87 17.64 12.16 1.19
C SER A 87 18.79 13.10 0.85
N ILE A 88 18.82 13.61 -0.38
CA ILE A 88 19.80 14.61 -0.84
C ILE A 88 19.29 16.05 -0.75
N GLY A 89 18.12 16.26 -0.14
CA GLY A 89 17.53 17.59 0.04
C GLY A 89 17.04 18.24 -1.25
N LEU A 90 16.88 17.48 -2.34
CA LEU A 90 16.31 18.01 -3.59
C LEU A 90 14.78 18.12 -3.47
N PRO A 91 14.18 19.13 -4.13
CA PRO A 91 12.74 19.26 -4.16
C PRO A 91 12.11 18.04 -4.83
N TYR A 92 11.09 17.48 -4.19
CA TYR A 92 10.36 16.34 -4.71
C TYR A 92 8.88 16.49 -4.39
N LYS A 93 8.04 15.92 -5.26
CA LYS A 93 6.61 15.81 -5.03
C LYS A 93 6.32 14.38 -4.61
N ARG A 94 5.75 14.20 -3.41
CA ARG A 94 5.24 12.90 -2.97
C ARG A 94 4.05 12.49 -3.82
N ARG A 95 4.04 11.23 -4.26
CA ARG A 95 2.91 10.62 -4.97
C ARG A 95 1.69 10.49 -4.06
N LEU A 96 1.92 10.22 -2.77
CA LEU A 96 0.90 10.05 -1.74
C LEU A 96 1.52 10.31 -0.36
N TYR A 97 0.69 10.72 0.59
CA TYR A 97 1.06 10.84 2.00
C TYR A 97 0.37 9.71 2.78
N ILE A 98 1.17 8.87 3.44
CA ILE A 98 0.67 7.84 4.38
C ILE A 98 1.02 8.30 5.78
N GLU A 99 0.03 8.31 6.67
CA GLU A 99 0.26 8.54 8.09
C GLU A 99 0.98 7.35 8.74
N THR A 100 1.64 7.59 9.86
CA THR A 100 2.18 6.53 10.73
C THR A 100 1.09 5.52 11.08
N ASP A 101 1.45 4.22 11.09
CA ASP A 101 0.56 3.08 11.35
C ASP A 101 -0.62 2.91 10.37
N LYS A 102 -0.69 3.68 9.28
CA LYS A 102 -1.65 3.49 8.19
C LYS A 102 -0.97 2.92 6.96
N PHE A 103 -1.77 2.40 6.04
CA PHE A 103 -1.33 2.06 4.69
C PHE A 103 -2.40 2.44 3.68
N ASP A 104 -1.96 2.80 2.48
CA ASP A 104 -2.82 2.98 1.32
C ASP A 104 -2.46 1.93 0.25
N GLY A 105 -3.40 1.63 -0.63
CA GLY A 105 -3.19 0.60 -1.64
C GLY A 105 -4.28 0.56 -2.71
N LEU A 106 -4.29 -0.52 -3.48
CA LEU A 106 -5.26 -0.81 -4.51
C LEU A 106 -5.71 -2.27 -4.45
N LEU A 107 -7.01 -2.46 -4.31
CA LEU A 107 -7.66 -3.76 -4.40
C LEU A 107 -8.26 -3.92 -5.80
N ARG A 108 -8.04 -5.07 -6.43
CA ARG A 108 -8.66 -5.45 -7.69
C ARG A 108 -9.41 -6.76 -7.49
N ILE A 109 -10.68 -6.78 -7.87
CA ILE A 109 -11.52 -7.96 -7.81
C ILE A 109 -11.91 -8.31 -9.24
N GLU A 110 -11.55 -9.52 -9.68
CA GLU A 110 -11.89 -10.03 -11.00
C GLU A 110 -12.98 -11.10 -10.87
N ASN A 111 -14.09 -10.89 -11.57
CA ASN A 111 -15.18 -11.86 -11.62
C ASN A 111 -14.93 -12.97 -12.66
N LYS A 112 -15.81 -13.98 -12.69
CA LYS A 112 -15.75 -15.09 -13.67
C LYS A 112 -15.73 -14.63 -15.14
N PHE A 113 -16.31 -13.47 -15.44
CA PHE A 113 -16.36 -12.88 -16.77
C PHE A 113 -15.15 -11.98 -17.10
N ARG A 114 -14.08 -12.03 -16.29
CA ARG A 114 -12.87 -11.21 -16.41
C ARG A 114 -13.13 -9.70 -16.37
N LYS A 115 -14.26 -9.28 -15.79
CA LYS A 115 -14.47 -7.87 -15.47
C LYS A 115 -13.76 -7.57 -14.16
N GLU A 116 -12.88 -6.58 -14.21
CA GLU A 116 -12.07 -6.14 -13.09
C GLU A 116 -12.67 -4.87 -12.47
N GLU A 117 -12.91 -4.93 -11.17
CA GLU A 117 -13.31 -3.79 -10.34
C GLU A 117 -12.12 -3.35 -9.50
N GLN A 118 -11.85 -2.04 -9.47
CA GLN A 118 -10.68 -1.46 -8.81
C GLN A 118 -11.10 -0.49 -7.71
N TYR A 119 -10.55 -0.71 -6.51
CA TYR A 119 -10.87 0.07 -5.32
C TYR A 119 -9.59 0.58 -4.67
N LYS A 120 -9.54 1.88 -4.40
CA LYS A 120 -8.50 2.40 -3.51
C LYS A 120 -8.76 1.82 -2.12
N VAL A 121 -7.71 1.41 -1.43
CA VAL A 121 -7.82 0.95 -0.04
C VAL A 121 -7.07 1.87 0.88
N ARG A 122 -7.62 2.05 2.08
CA ARG A 122 -6.95 2.66 3.20
C ARG A 122 -7.14 1.78 4.42
N GLY A 123 -6.03 1.44 5.05
CA GLY A 123 -6.01 0.60 6.23
C GLY A 123 -5.21 1.19 7.36
N SER A 124 -5.40 0.59 8.53
CA SER A 124 -4.71 0.91 9.77
C SER A 124 -4.21 -0.36 10.41
N LEU A 125 -3.01 -0.26 10.96
CA LEU A 125 -2.35 -1.33 11.69
C LEU A 125 -2.70 -1.25 13.17
N ASN A 126 -2.66 -2.38 13.84
CA ASN A 126 -2.73 -2.42 15.29
C ASN A 126 -1.36 -2.01 15.87
N THR A 127 -1.36 -0.97 16.70
CA THR A 127 -0.12 -0.42 17.28
C THR A 127 0.60 -1.37 18.25
N LYS A 128 -0.12 -2.33 18.85
CA LYS A 128 0.46 -3.34 19.76
C LYS A 128 1.00 -4.55 19.01
N ASN A 129 0.35 -4.93 17.92
CA ASN A 129 0.81 -6.01 17.05
C ASN A 129 0.65 -5.58 15.61
N ILE A 130 1.74 -5.07 15.03
CA ILE A 130 1.71 -4.52 13.68
C ILE A 130 1.17 -5.51 12.66
N GLN A 131 1.33 -6.84 12.84
CA GLN A 131 0.84 -7.88 11.93
C GLN A 131 -0.69 -7.93 11.81
N LEU A 132 -1.41 -7.26 12.71
CA LEU A 132 -2.86 -7.15 12.66
C LEU A 132 -3.28 -5.83 12.01
N PHE A 133 -4.28 -5.87 11.13
CA PHE A 133 -4.73 -4.70 10.40
C PHE A 133 -6.19 -4.80 10.00
N ASP A 134 -6.81 -3.65 9.77
CA ASP A 134 -8.13 -3.52 9.17
C ASP A 134 -8.05 -2.52 8.02
N PHE A 135 -8.94 -2.63 7.03
CA PHE A 135 -9.00 -1.66 5.94
C PHE A 135 -10.41 -1.47 5.39
N HIS A 136 -10.59 -0.36 4.68
CA HIS A 136 -11.82 -0.03 4.00
C HIS A 136 -11.54 0.38 2.56
N LEU A 137 -12.55 0.23 1.71
CA LEU A 137 -12.49 0.71 0.34
C LEU A 137 -12.84 2.19 0.33
N LEU A 138 -11.98 2.98 -0.29
CA LEU A 138 -12.28 4.32 -0.77
C LEU A 138 -12.86 4.14 -2.18
N ALA A 139 -13.93 4.89 -2.50
CA ALA A 139 -14.80 4.70 -3.67
C ALA A 139 -14.12 4.24 -4.98
N ASN A 140 -14.87 3.48 -5.80
CA ASN A 140 -14.41 2.91 -7.07
C ASN A 140 -13.73 3.98 -7.94
N VAL A 141 -12.56 3.65 -8.49
CA VAL A 141 -11.76 4.55 -9.35
C VAL A 141 -12.52 4.86 -10.66
N LYS A 142 -13.51 4.04 -11.02
CA LYS A 142 -14.48 4.32 -12.08
C LYS A 142 -15.84 4.59 -11.43
N GLU A 143 -16.47 5.72 -11.76
CA GLU A 143 -17.74 6.25 -11.20
C GLU A 143 -19.00 5.40 -11.47
N THR A 144 -18.92 4.08 -11.33
CA THR A 144 -20.11 3.23 -11.35
C THR A 144 -20.07 2.32 -10.13
N LEU A 145 -21.01 2.59 -9.22
CA LEU A 145 -21.50 1.60 -8.27
C LEU A 145 -22.48 0.71 -9.03
N PRO A 146 -22.15 -0.54 -9.41
CA PRO A 146 -23.20 -1.52 -9.47
C PRO A 146 -23.53 -1.85 -8.01
N TYR A 147 -24.52 -1.15 -7.47
CA TYR A 147 -25.45 -1.59 -6.44
C TYR A 147 -24.94 -2.47 -5.26
N HIS A 148 -25.18 -1.97 -4.04
CA HIS A 148 -25.53 -2.74 -2.83
C HIS A 148 -24.48 -3.42 -1.95
N TYR A 149 -23.18 -3.25 -2.18
CA TYR A 149 -22.15 -3.83 -1.32
C TYR A 149 -21.40 -2.79 -0.50
N SER A 150 -21.45 -2.89 0.82
CA SER A 150 -20.41 -2.31 1.67
C SER A 150 -19.50 -3.45 2.13
N PHE A 151 -18.24 -3.38 1.72
CA PHE A 151 -17.22 -4.31 2.18
C PHE A 151 -16.56 -3.75 3.43
N LEU A 152 -16.61 -4.51 4.51
CA LEU A 152 -15.78 -4.26 5.69
C LEU A 152 -14.69 -5.32 5.75
N PHE A 153 -13.42 -4.90 5.78
CA PHE A 153 -12.29 -5.80 5.86
C PHE A 153 -11.70 -5.74 7.26
N THR A 154 -11.91 -6.80 8.02
CA THR A 154 -11.51 -6.89 9.43
C THR A 154 -10.66 -8.12 9.69
N GLU A 155 -10.05 -8.15 10.86
CA GLU A 155 -9.26 -9.30 11.33
C GLU A 155 -8.14 -9.65 10.34
N GLY A 156 -7.58 -8.61 9.71
CA GLY A 156 -6.45 -8.76 8.84
C GLY A 156 -5.24 -9.22 9.63
N PHE A 157 -4.56 -10.23 9.12
CA PHE A 157 -3.33 -10.76 9.66
C PHE A 157 -2.40 -11.09 8.50
N TRP A 158 -1.12 -10.73 8.62
CA TRP A 158 -0.10 -11.20 7.69
C TRP A 158 1.09 -11.80 8.42
N LYS A 159 1.68 -12.81 7.77
CA LYS A 159 2.91 -13.44 8.22
C LYS A 159 3.63 -14.03 7.01
N LYS A 160 4.89 -13.62 6.81
CA LYS A 160 5.71 -14.06 5.67
C LYS A 160 5.01 -13.77 4.35
N ASN A 161 4.72 -14.81 3.58
CA ASN A 161 4.13 -14.72 2.25
C ASN A 161 2.62 -14.98 2.26
N GLU A 162 2.00 -14.99 3.44
CA GLU A 162 0.57 -15.23 3.61
C GLU A 162 -0.09 -14.04 4.30
N MET A 163 -1.28 -13.72 3.81
CA MET A 163 -2.16 -12.72 4.37
C MET A 163 -3.58 -13.29 4.43
N SER A 164 -4.29 -13.05 5.52
CA SER A 164 -5.69 -13.38 5.64
C SER A 164 -6.48 -12.22 6.21
N PHE A 165 -7.73 -12.07 5.80
CA PHE A 165 -8.67 -11.11 6.39
C PHE A 165 -10.09 -11.60 6.18
N VAL A 166 -11.04 -11.01 6.91
CA VAL A 166 -12.47 -11.28 6.76
C VAL A 166 -13.11 -10.15 5.98
N ILE A 167 -13.74 -10.50 4.86
CA ILE A 167 -14.64 -9.61 4.13
C ILE A 167 -16.05 -9.79 4.68
N THR A 168 -16.63 -8.73 5.22
CA THR A 168 -18.08 -8.68 5.47
C THR A 168 -18.75 -8.07 4.26
N ILE A 169 -19.52 -8.88 3.54
CA ILE A 169 -20.31 -8.50 2.39
C ILE A 169 -21.71 -8.17 2.89
N VAL A 170 -22.09 -6.90 2.81
CA VAL A 170 -23.41 -6.41 3.22
C VAL A 170 -24.27 -6.20 1.98
N PHE A 171 -25.49 -6.72 1.99
CA PHE A 171 -26.46 -6.53 0.92
C PHE A 171 -27.51 -5.49 1.33
N ARG A 172 -27.83 -4.57 0.42
CA ARG A 172 -28.94 -3.59 0.55
C ARG A 172 -29.98 -3.81 -0.54
N LYS A 173 -31.27 -3.70 -0.24
CA LYS A 173 -32.36 -3.96 -1.22
C LYS A 173 -32.54 -2.72 -2.09
N SER A 174 -32.67 -2.88 -3.42
CA SER A 174 -32.76 -1.78 -4.40
C SER A 174 -34.08 -0.99 -4.40
N ILE A 175 -35.03 -1.33 -3.53
CA ILE A 175 -36.42 -0.95 -3.71
C ILE A 175 -36.77 0.28 -2.86
N THR A 176 -36.13 1.43 -3.09
CA THR A 176 -36.72 2.77 -2.92
C THR A 176 -35.71 3.88 -3.29
N PRO A 177 -36.16 5.02 -3.86
CA PRO A 177 -35.26 6.10 -4.23
C PRO A 177 -34.73 6.87 -3.01
N ASN A 178 -33.41 7.10 -3.02
CA ASN A 178 -32.65 8.22 -2.44
C ASN A 178 -32.66 8.59 -0.96
N ASN A 179 -33.28 7.86 -0.03
CA ASN A 179 -33.08 8.11 1.41
C ASN A 179 -31.99 7.20 2.02
N LEU A 180 -30.74 7.45 1.63
CA LEU A 180 -29.54 6.66 1.98
C LEU A 180 -29.15 6.63 3.47
N LYS A 181 -29.84 7.34 4.36
CA LYS A 181 -29.39 7.51 5.76
C LYS A 181 -29.88 6.43 6.74
N ASN A 182 -30.99 5.73 6.48
CA ASN A 182 -31.68 4.96 7.54
C ASN A 182 -32.09 3.52 7.17
N GLN A 183 -31.49 2.89 6.16
CA GLN A 183 -31.85 1.50 5.82
C GLN A 183 -30.89 0.50 6.48
N GLU A 184 -31.43 -0.31 7.39
CA GLU A 184 -30.73 -1.45 7.97
C GLU A 184 -30.34 -2.46 6.88
N PRO A 185 -29.12 -3.04 6.95
CA PRO A 185 -28.69 -4.06 6.01
C PRO A 185 -29.57 -5.31 6.15
N PHE A 186 -30.11 -5.81 5.04
CA PHE A 186 -31.04 -6.95 5.09
C PHE A 186 -30.33 -8.30 5.22
N LEU A 187 -29.06 -8.38 4.79
CA LEU A 187 -28.24 -9.58 4.87
C LEU A 187 -26.76 -9.19 4.94
N SER A 188 -26.00 -9.85 5.81
CA SER A 188 -24.53 -9.78 5.80
C SER A 188 -23.95 -11.18 5.82
N LYS A 189 -22.90 -11.41 5.02
CA LYS A 189 -22.12 -12.66 5.05
C LYS A 189 -20.65 -12.32 5.25
N LYS A 190 -20.01 -13.05 6.15
CA LYS A 190 -18.57 -12.97 6.38
C LYS A 190 -17.87 -14.06 5.58
N VAL A 191 -16.85 -13.67 4.82
CA VAL A 191 -16.02 -14.58 4.02
C VAL A 191 -14.57 -14.37 4.43
N ARG A 192 -13.89 -15.45 4.80
CA ARG A 192 -12.45 -15.41 5.05
C ARG A 192 -11.71 -15.50 3.71
N VAL A 193 -10.78 -14.57 3.50
CA VAL A 193 -9.94 -14.49 2.30
C VAL A 193 -8.51 -14.77 2.71
N SER A 194 -7.83 -15.55 1.87
CA SER A 194 -6.40 -15.84 2.02
C SER A 194 -5.69 -15.43 0.74
N LEU A 195 -4.65 -14.62 0.88
CA LEU A 195 -3.80 -14.14 -0.19
C LEU A 195 -2.37 -14.62 0.03
N ASN A 196 -1.69 -14.89 -1.08
CA ASN A 196 -0.27 -15.17 -1.12
C ASN A 196 0.48 -14.01 -1.76
N ARG A 197 1.75 -13.88 -1.37
CA ARG A 197 2.67 -12.94 -1.97
C ARG A 197 2.91 -13.26 -3.45
N VAL A 198 3.02 -12.22 -4.28
CA VAL A 198 3.38 -12.28 -5.70
C VAL A 198 4.81 -11.79 -5.89
#